data_AF-A0A4Y4DKZ3-F1
#
_entry.id   AF-A0A4Y4DKZ3-F1
#
_cell.length_a   1.000
_cell.length_b   1.000
_cell.length_c   1.000
_cell.angle_alpha   90.00
_cell.angle_beta   90.00
_cell.angle_gamma   90.00
#
_symmetry.space_group_name_H-M   'P 1'
#
loop_
_entity.id
_entity.type
_entity.pdbx_description
1 polymer ?
#
loop_
_entity_poly.entity_id
_entity_poly.type
_entity_poly.pdbx_seq_one_letter_code
_entity_poly.pdbx_strand_id
1 'polypeptide(L)'
;MSGALFPPPSHFIPVQSKPLHRGAQHIYKFPNGFGASVICTMYSRGGPNGLWELGVLDELGDLTYSTPITDDVIGYLEDEEVCELLTRINALSREVTA
;
A
#
# COMPACT_ATOMS: atom_id res chain seq x y z
N MET A 1 4.10 -26.95 2.67
CA MET A 1 3.16 -25.89 2.24
C MET A 1 3.62 -24.60 2.90
N SER A 2 4.50 -23.83 2.25
CA SER A 2 5.02 -22.57 2.82
C SER A 2 4.00 -21.47 2.56
N GLY A 3 2.99 -21.37 3.43
CA GLY A 3 2.01 -20.28 3.39
C GLY A 3 2.72 -18.95 3.57
N ALA A 4 2.39 -17.97 2.73
CA ALA A 4 2.94 -16.62 2.84
C ALA A 4 2.70 -16.10 4.25
N LEU A 5 3.77 -15.74 4.97
CA LEU A 5 3.71 -15.28 6.37
C LEU A 5 2.92 -13.97 6.54
N PHE A 6 2.58 -13.31 5.43
CA PHE A 6 1.79 -12.09 5.38
C PHE A 6 0.94 -12.12 4.09
N PRO A 7 -0.31 -12.60 4.14
CA PRO A 7 -1.23 -12.48 3.02
C PRO A 7 -1.59 -11.00 2.78
N PRO A 8 -2.05 -10.63 1.58
CA PRO A 8 -2.51 -9.27 1.31
C PRO A 8 -3.67 -8.89 2.26
N PRO A 9 -3.64 -7.72 2.90
CA PRO A 9 -4.62 -7.31 3.93
C PRO A 9 -5.92 -6.74 3.38
N SER A 10 -6.23 -6.98 2.10
CA SER A 10 -7.39 -6.36 1.45
C SER A 10 -8.07 -7.29 0.45
N HIS A 11 -9.31 -6.97 0.09
CA HIS A 11 -10.02 -7.65 -0.98
C HIS A 11 -9.51 -7.24 -2.38
N PHE A 12 -8.70 -6.19 -2.48
CA PHE A 12 -8.05 -5.82 -3.73
C PHE A 12 -6.96 -6.85 -4.03
N ILE A 13 -6.81 -7.21 -5.31
CA ILE A 13 -5.79 -8.17 -5.72
C ILE A 13 -4.53 -7.38 -6.06
N PRO A 14 -3.40 -7.59 -5.33
CA PRO A 14 -2.15 -6.94 -5.69
C PRO A 14 -1.64 -7.46 -7.03
N VAL A 15 -1.11 -6.55 -7.86
CA VAL A 15 -0.46 -6.91 -9.13
C VAL A 15 0.88 -7.59 -8.91
N GLN A 16 1.49 -7.38 -7.74
CA GLN A 16 2.73 -8.04 -7.33
C GLN A 16 2.74 -8.27 -5.82
N SER A 17 3.16 -9.45 -5.40
CA SER A 17 3.47 -9.76 -4.00
C SER A 17 4.86 -10.38 -3.93
N LYS A 18 5.73 -9.89 -3.05
CA LYS A 18 7.07 -10.44 -2.88
C LYS A 18 7.52 -10.39 -1.41
N PRO A 19 8.39 -11.31 -0.97
CA PRO A 19 9.09 -11.17 0.30
C PRO A 19 9.93 -9.88 0.34
N LEU A 20 9.95 -9.20 1.48
CA LEU A 20 10.75 -8.00 1.70
C LEU A 20 11.25 -7.96 3.15
N HIS A 21 12.56 -7.82 3.35
CA HIS A 21 13.20 -7.60 4.67
C HIS A 21 12.55 -8.31 5.88
N ARG A 22 12.48 -9.65 5.84
CA ARG A 22 11.81 -10.48 6.87
C ARG A 22 10.32 -10.16 7.03
N GLY A 23 9.64 -10.02 5.90
CA GLY A 23 8.24 -9.64 5.78
C GLY A 23 7.77 -9.73 4.34
N ALA A 24 6.79 -8.92 3.96
CA ALA A 24 6.25 -8.88 2.60
C ALA A 24 5.98 -7.46 2.11
N GLN A 25 5.90 -7.33 0.78
CA GLN A 25 5.39 -6.17 0.07
C GLN A 25 4.34 -6.60 -0.94
N HIS A 26 3.23 -5.87 -0.96
CA HIS A 26 2.13 -6.00 -1.91
C HIS A 26 1.99 -4.68 -2.68
N ILE A 27 2.00 -4.77 -4.01
CA ILE A 27 1.82 -3.63 -4.91
C ILE A 27 0.43 -3.66 -5.51
N TYR A 28 -0.29 -2.55 -5.40
CA TYR A 28 -1.61 -2.34 -5.96
C TYR A 28 -1.53 -1.27 -7.04
N LYS A 29 -2.31 -1.43 -8.11
CA LYS A 29 -2.44 -0.47 -9.20
C LYS A 29 -3.91 -0.32 -9.55
N PHE A 30 -4.37 0.92 -9.73
CA PHE A 30 -5.75 1.24 -10.02
C PHE A 30 -5.90 1.94 -11.38
N PRO A 31 -7.08 1.86 -12.03
CA PRO A 31 -7.30 2.46 -13.34
C PRO A 31 -7.15 3.99 -13.38
N ASN A 32 -7.22 4.67 -12.22
CA ASN A 32 -7.02 6.12 -12.12
C ASN A 32 -5.54 6.56 -12.22
N GLY A 33 -4.62 5.61 -12.43
CA GLY A 33 -3.19 5.85 -12.55
C GLY A 33 -2.45 5.90 -11.23
N PHE A 34 -3.13 5.76 -10.08
CA PHE A 34 -2.47 5.64 -8.78
C PHE A 34 -2.37 4.17 -8.34
N GLY A 35 -1.54 3.96 -7.33
CA GLY A 35 -1.36 2.66 -6.70
C GLY A 35 -0.95 2.79 -5.25
N ALA A 36 -0.56 1.67 -4.66
CA ALA A 36 -0.02 1.63 -3.30
C ALA A 36 1.07 0.57 -3.18
N SER A 37 2.06 0.87 -2.36
CA SER A 37 2.98 -0.10 -1.79
C SER A 37 2.60 -0.36 -0.35
N VAL A 38 2.18 -1.59 -0.06
CA VAL A 38 1.78 -2.01 1.28
C VAL A 38 2.79 -3.01 1.80
N ILE A 39 3.47 -2.69 2.89
CA ILE A 39 4.54 -3.52 3.45
C ILE A 39 4.29 -3.86 4.91
N CYS A 40 4.66 -5.07 5.30
CA CYS A 40 4.78 -5.47 6.70
C CYS A 40 6.15 -6.13 6.81
N THR A 41 7.09 -5.45 7.47
CA THR A 41 8.47 -5.93 7.62
C THR A 41 8.95 -5.68 9.05
N MET A 42 9.96 -6.42 9.50
CA MET A 42 10.55 -6.21 10.84
C MET A 42 11.14 -4.79 11.04
N TYR A 43 11.23 -3.98 9.99
CA TYR A 43 11.77 -2.61 10.04
C TYR A 43 10.77 -1.54 9.63
N SER A 44 9.53 -1.91 9.25
CA SER A 44 8.49 -0.93 8.92
C SER A 44 7.81 -0.42 10.20
N ARG A 45 7.14 0.72 10.09
CA ARG A 45 6.40 1.35 11.18
C ARG A 45 5.22 0.45 11.58
N GLY A 46 5.38 -0.29 12.68
CA GLY A 46 4.39 -1.24 13.20
C GLY A 46 4.58 -2.70 12.76
N GLY A 47 5.48 -2.97 11.81
CA GLY A 47 5.69 -4.32 11.28
C GLY A 47 6.17 -5.38 12.28
N PRO A 48 7.02 -5.07 13.30
CA PRO A 48 7.29 -6.00 14.39
C PRO A 48 6.05 -6.46 15.18
N ASN A 49 4.96 -5.70 15.10
CA ASN A 49 3.66 -6.02 15.71
C ASN A 49 2.67 -6.62 14.70
N GLY A 50 3.10 -6.91 13.47
CA GLY A 50 2.24 -7.41 12.40
C GLY A 50 1.40 -6.32 11.70
N LEU A 51 1.65 -5.04 11.98
CA LEU A 51 0.93 -3.92 11.36
C LEU A 51 1.59 -3.48 10.05
N TRP A 52 0.78 -2.89 9.18
CA TRP A 52 1.17 -2.48 7.85
C TRP A 52 1.66 -1.04 7.79
N GLU A 53 2.42 -0.79 6.73
CA GLU A 53 2.85 0.52 6.27
C GLU A 53 2.44 0.68 4.80
N LEU A 54 1.87 1.84 4.45
CA LEU A 54 1.33 2.14 3.13
C LEU A 54 1.94 3.43 2.58
N GLY A 55 2.54 3.32 1.40
CA GLY A 55 2.92 4.47 0.56
C GLY A 55 2.08 4.54 -0.71
N VAL A 56 1.63 5.74 -1.08
CA VAL A 56 0.88 5.97 -2.33
C VAL A 56 1.86 5.99 -3.50
N LEU A 57 1.51 5.33 -4.60
CA LEU A 57 2.32 5.28 -5.82
C LEU A 57 1.65 6.06 -6.95
N ASP A 58 2.45 6.71 -7.79
CA ASP A 58 2.02 7.32 -9.04
C ASP A 58 1.92 6.28 -10.18
N GLU A 59 1.67 6.77 -11.40
CA GLU A 59 1.48 5.94 -12.59
C GLU A 59 2.75 5.21 -13.05
N LEU A 60 3.92 5.75 -12.71
CA LEU A 60 5.22 5.14 -12.97
C LEU A 60 5.54 4.07 -11.91
N GLY A 61 4.81 4.09 -10.79
CA GLY A 61 5.01 3.20 -9.65
C GLY A 61 6.00 3.77 -8.63
N ASP A 62 6.29 5.06 -8.70
CA ASP A 62 7.14 5.77 -7.75
C ASP A 62 6.30 6.33 -6.59
N LEU A 63 6.92 6.49 -5.41
CA LEU A 63 6.24 7.10 -4.26
C LEU A 63 5.84 8.54 -4.59
N THR A 64 4.57 8.86 -4.37
CA THR A 64 4.06 10.21 -4.52
C THR A 64 3.50 10.73 -3.22
N TYR A 65 3.88 11.96 -2.91
CA TYR A 65 3.44 12.72 -1.73
C TYR A 65 2.46 13.84 -2.12
N SER A 66 2.10 13.90 -3.41
CA SER A 66 1.26 14.96 -3.97
C SER A 66 -0.22 14.57 -4.02
N THR A 67 -0.69 13.82 -3.01
CA THR A 67 -2.08 13.34 -2.96
C THR A 67 -2.77 13.86 -1.70
N PRO A 68 -4.10 14.11 -1.74
CA PRO A 68 -4.85 14.53 -0.56
C PRO A 68 -5.01 13.40 0.47
N ILE A 69 -4.47 12.21 0.22
CA ILE A 69 -4.52 11.08 1.16
C ILE A 69 -3.43 11.23 2.22
N THR A 70 -2.21 11.52 1.78
CA THR A 70 -1.03 11.66 2.63
C THR A 70 0.10 12.34 1.87
N ASP A 71 0.91 13.10 2.60
CA ASP A 71 2.17 13.69 2.18
C ASP A 71 3.39 12.90 2.70
N ASP A 72 3.15 11.77 3.39
CA ASP A 72 4.18 10.83 3.87
C ASP A 72 3.66 9.37 3.81
N VAL A 73 4.52 8.42 4.17
CA VAL A 73 4.15 7.01 4.37
C VAL A 73 3.36 6.84 5.69
N ILE A 74 2.23 6.15 5.62
CA ILE A 74 1.36 5.88 6.78
C ILE A 74 1.76 4.52 7.36
N GLY A 75 2.06 4.45 8.66
CA GLY A 75 2.39 3.21 9.37
C GLY A 75 1.39 2.83 10.44
N TYR A 76 1.61 1.70 11.10
CA TYR A 76 0.77 1.16 12.18
C TYR A 76 -0.66 0.85 11.76
N LEU A 77 -0.85 0.36 10.53
CA LEU A 77 -2.16 0.09 9.96
C LEU A 77 -2.60 -1.36 10.20
N GLU A 78 -3.83 -1.54 10.66
CA GLU A 78 -4.55 -2.82 10.62
C GLU A 78 -5.07 -3.12 9.20
N ASP A 79 -5.53 -4.34 8.97
CA ASP A 79 -5.97 -4.80 7.65
C ASP A 79 -7.13 -3.94 7.11
N GLU A 80 -8.09 -3.62 7.97
CA GLU A 80 -9.24 -2.78 7.65
C GLU A 80 -8.81 -1.37 7.23
N GLU A 81 -7.86 -0.76 7.93
CA GLU A 81 -7.35 0.59 7.63
C GLU A 81 -6.61 0.61 6.28
N VAL A 82 -5.84 -0.45 5.98
CA VAL A 82 -5.23 -0.61 4.66
C VAL A 82 -6.32 -0.70 3.58
N CYS A 83 -7.38 -1.48 3.81
CA CYS A 83 -8.47 -1.63 2.85
C CYS A 83 -9.22 -0.31 2.59
N GLU A 84 -9.44 0.49 3.64
CA GLU A 84 -10.04 1.82 3.53
C GLU A 84 -9.15 2.78 2.72
N LEU A 85 -7.84 2.79 2.99
CA LEU A 85 -6.88 3.62 2.25
C LEU A 85 -6.80 3.21 0.78
N LEU A 86 -6.75 1.92 0.47
CA LEU A 86 -6.77 1.42 -0.91
C LEU A 86 -8.05 1.83 -1.64
N THR A 87 -9.20 1.80 -0.96
CA THR A 87 -10.48 2.29 -1.52
C THR A 87 -10.41 3.78 -1.84
N ARG A 88 -9.82 4.59 -0.94
CA ARG A 88 -9.63 6.03 -1.15
C ARG A 88 -8.66 6.31 -2.31
N ILE A 89 -7.55 5.59 -2.40
CA ILE A 89 -6.59 5.72 -3.51
C ILE A 89 -7.26 5.40 -4.84
N ASN A 90 -8.04 4.32 -4.92
CA ASN A 90 -8.79 3.93 -6.12
C ASN A 90 -9.84 4.98 -6.54
N ALA A 91 -10.36 5.77 -5.59
CA ALA A 91 -11.33 6.83 -5.83
C ALA A 91 -10.71 8.20 -6.15
N LEU A 92 -9.38 8.35 -6.11
CA LEU A 92 -8.72 9.61 -6.46
C LEU A 92 -9.05 9.99 -7.90
N SER A 93 -9.38 11.27 -8.08
CA SER A 93 -9.44 11.92 -9.39
C SER A 93 -8.14 12.68 -9.60
N ARG A 94 -7.52 12.52 -10.76
CA ARG A 94 -6.48 13.47 -11.17
C ARG A 94 -7.19 14.78 -11.48
N GLU A 95 -7.03 15.78 -10.63
CA GLU A 95 -7.35 17.13 -11.06
C GLU A 95 -6.45 17.42 -12.27
N VAL A 96 -7.07 17.68 -13.42
CA VAL A 96 -6.37 18.25 -14.56
C VAL A 96 -6.04 19.67 -14.14
N THR A 97 -4.84 19.89 -13.62
CA THR A 97 -4.27 21.23 -13.57
C THR A 97 -4.04 21.66 -15.02
N ALA A 98 -5.05 22.35 -15.56
CA ALA A 98 -4.99 23.05 -16.84
C ALA A 98 -4.05 24.26 -16.77
#